data_AF-F8QAD4-F1
#
_entry.id   AF-F8QAD4-F1
#
_cell.length_a   1.000
_cell.length_b   1.000
_cell.length_c   1.000
_cell.angle_alpha   90.00
_cell.angle_beta   90.00
_cell.angle_gamma   90.00
#
_symmetry.space_group_name_H-M   'P 1'
#
loop_
_entity.id
_entity.type
_entity.pdbx_description
1 polymer ?
#
loop_
_entity_poly.entity_id
_entity_poly.type
_entity_poly.pdbx_seq_one_letter_code
_entity_poly.pdbx_strand_id
1 'polypeptide(L)' 'IWKVQPDMNDDGSPSLEIIHPDCIFCSVHLMPVFSEYSHCFIPSDIDFTNSLDKFSTFYINKYIDHHAFGLS' A
#
# COMPACT_ATOMS: atom_id res chain seq x y z
N ILE A 1 -1.27 4.93 13.59
CA ILE A 1 -1.59 4.41 12.23
C ILE A 1 -1.58 5.61 11.31
N TRP A 2 -0.96 5.50 10.14
CA TRP A 2 -0.91 6.57 9.15
C TRP A 2 -1.74 6.15 7.94
N LYS A 3 -2.38 7.10 7.25
CA LYS A 3 -3.14 6.86 6.02
C LYS A 3 -2.35 7.45 4.87
N VAL A 4 -2.11 6.67 3.82
CA VAL A 4 -1.29 7.07 2.65
C VAL A 4 -2.01 6.72 1.35
N GLN A 5 -1.74 7.49 0.30
CA GLN A 5 -2.29 7.27 -1.03
C GLN A 5 -1.15 7.04 -2.03
N PRO A 6 -1.35 6.23 -3.09
CA PRO A 6 -0.38 6.09 -4.16
C PRO A 6 -0.12 7.42 -4.86
N ASP A 7 1.10 7.58 -5.36
CA ASP A 7 1.47 8.71 -6.19
C ASP A 7 0.98 8.50 -7.63
N MET A 8 0.53 9.57 -8.28
CA MET A 8 -0.11 9.53 -9.59
C MET A 8 0.49 10.60 -10.51
N ASN A 9 0.64 10.26 -11.78
CA ASN A 9 1.03 11.21 -12.82
C ASN A 9 -0.12 12.19 -13.13
N ASP A 10 0.18 13.28 -13.85
CA ASP A 10 -0.81 14.28 -14.28
C ASP A 10 -1.96 13.70 -15.12
N ASP A 11 -1.73 12.57 -15.80
CA ASP A 11 -2.72 11.85 -16.59
C ASP A 11 -3.57 10.85 -15.77
N GLY A 12 -3.31 10.75 -14.46
CA GLY A 12 -4.00 9.85 -13.54
C GLY A 12 -3.49 8.41 -13.54
N SER A 13 -2.43 8.09 -14.29
CA SER A 13 -1.77 6.79 -14.22
C SER A 13 -0.89 6.66 -12.95
N PRO A 14 -0.69 5.45 -12.39
CA PRO A 14 0.22 5.24 -11.27
C PRO A 14 1.64 5.71 -11.60
N SER A 15 2.25 6.43 -10.66
CA SER A 15 3.67 6.77 -10.72
C SER A 15 4.49 5.50 -10.47
N LEU A 16 5.30 5.10 -11.45
CA LEU A 16 6.10 3.86 -11.40
C LEU A 16 7.58 4.21 -11.52
N GLU A 17 8.35 3.81 -10.52
CA GLU A 17 9.80 4.01 -10.48
C GLU A 17 10.52 2.68 -10.18
N ILE A 18 11.64 2.45 -10.86
CA ILE A 18 12.54 1.34 -10.53
C ILE A 18 13.52 1.84 -9.48
N ILE A 19 13.28 1.45 -8.22
CA ILE A 19 14.17 1.79 -7.10
C ILE A 19 15.12 0.64 -6.77
N HIS A 20 16.30 0.97 -6.26
CA HIS A 20 17.19 -0.05 -5.70
C HIS A 20 16.59 -0.58 -4.37
N PRO A 21 16.66 -1.89 -4.08
CA PRO A 21 16.13 -2.44 -2.82
C PRO A 21 16.69 -1.76 -1.56
N ASP A 22 17.94 -1.29 -1.60
CA ASP A 22 18.57 -0.57 -0.48
C ASP A 22 17.92 0.80 -0.19
N CYS A 23 17.09 1.32 -1.09
CA CYS A 23 16.30 2.53 -0.86
C CYS A 23 15.06 2.26 0.02
N ILE A 24 14.71 0.99 0.28
CA ILE A 24 13.59 0.61 1.14
C ILE A 24 14.07 0.67 2.59
N PHE A 25 13.77 1.77 3.27
CA PHE A 25 14.18 1.99 4.66
C PHE A 25 13.63 0.93 5.62
N CYS A 26 12.38 0.51 5.43
CA CYS A 26 11.79 -0.61 6.14
C CYS A 26 10.59 -1.18 5.36
N SER A 27 10.31 -2.46 5.57
CA SER A 27 9.04 -3.04 5.14
C SER A 27 7.91 -2.48 6.00
N VAL A 28 6.75 -2.25 5.39
CA VAL A 28 5.56 -1.82 6.11
C VAL A 28 4.38 -2.67 5.68
N HIS A 29 3.55 -3.06 6.65
CA HIS A 29 2.30 -3.72 6.32
C HIS A 29 1.29 -2.68 5.85
N LEU A 30 0.92 -2.74 4.56
CA LEU A 30 -0.13 -1.93 3.95
C LEU A 30 -1.47 -2.65 4.08
N MET A 31 -2.41 -2.04 4.78
CA MET A 31 -3.79 -2.52 4.89
C MET A 31 -4.71 -1.62 4.05
N PRO A 32 -5.42 -2.14 3.03
CA PRO A 32 -6.32 -1.31 2.23
C PRO A 32 -7.44 -0.67 3.06
N VAL A 33 -7.82 0.56 2.71
CA VAL A 33 -8.99 1.22 3.29
C VAL A 33 -10.25 0.79 2.54
N PHE A 34 -11.01 -0.13 3.12
CA PHE A 34 -12.22 -0.67 2.50
C PHE A 34 -13.44 0.28 2.51
N SER A 35 -13.32 1.53 2.97
CA SER A 35 -14.48 2.44 3.05
C SER A 35 -15.11 2.73 1.69
N GLU A 36 -14.33 2.66 0.61
CA GLU A 36 -14.82 2.77 -0.77
C GLU A 36 -15.77 1.62 -1.16
N TYR A 37 -15.62 0.48 -0.49
CA TYR A 37 -16.44 -0.71 -0.63
C TYR A 37 -17.33 -0.93 0.60
N SER A 38 -17.55 0.09 1.44
CA SER A 38 -18.24 -0.07 2.73
C SER A 38 -19.61 -0.75 2.65
N HIS A 39 -20.28 -0.68 1.49
CA HIS A 39 -21.58 -1.30 1.21
C HIS A 39 -21.52 -2.41 0.12
N CYS A 40 -20.33 -2.75 -0.39
CA CYS A 40 -20.11 -3.72 -1.47
C CYS A 40 -19.07 -4.76 -1.07
N PHE A 41 -19.17 -5.98 -1.59
CA PHE A 41 -18.08 -6.93 -1.47
C PHE A 41 -16.85 -6.43 -2.24
N ILE A 42 -15.65 -6.76 -1.78
CA ILE A 42 -14.43 -6.59 -2.56
C ILE A 42 -14.66 -7.31 -3.90
N PRO A 43 -14.52 -6.62 -5.05
CA PRO A 43 -14.68 -7.24 -6.35
C PRO A 43 -13.81 -8.50 -6.49
N SER A 44 -14.35 -9.56 -7.10
CA SER A 44 -13.66 -10.85 -7.22
C SER A 44 -12.44 -10.81 -8.15
N ASP A 45 -12.28 -9.74 -8.93
CA ASP A 45 -11.09 -9.49 -9.74
C ASP A 45 -9.93 -8.87 -8.94
N ILE A 46 -10.12 -8.57 -7.65
CA ILE A 46 -9.06 -8.08 -6.77
C ILE A 46 -8.44 -9.26 -6.01
N ASP A 47 -7.13 -9.41 -6.16
CA ASP A 47 -6.32 -10.38 -5.44
C ASP A 47 -5.03 -9.75 -4.90
N PHE A 48 -4.17 -10.54 -4.26
CA PHE A 48 -2.95 -10.03 -3.65
C PHE A 48 -1.96 -9.45 -4.66
N THR A 49 -2.01 -9.86 -5.94
CA THR A 49 -1.09 -9.42 -6.99
C THR A 49 -1.44 -8.05 -7.55
N ASN A 50 -2.72 -7.64 -7.49
CA ASN A 50 -3.20 -6.38 -8.06
C ASN A 50 -3.79 -5.41 -7.02
N SER A 51 -3.85 -5.82 -5.75
CA SER A 51 -4.42 -5.00 -4.68
C SER A 51 -3.74 -3.62 -4.53
N LEU A 52 -2.43 -3.52 -4.74
CA LEU A 52 -1.71 -2.25 -4.64
C LEU A 52 -2.15 -1.23 -5.70
N ASP A 53 -2.55 -1.69 -6.87
CA ASP A 53 -2.99 -0.84 -7.98
C ASP A 53 -4.49 -0.50 -7.90
N LYS A 54 -5.28 -1.34 -7.23
CA LYS A 54 -6.75 -1.25 -7.20
C LYS A 54 -7.29 -0.41 -6.05
N PHE A 55 -6.60 -0.35 -4.92
CA PHE A 55 -7.01 0.47 -3.78
C PHE A 55 -6.37 1.85 -3.83
N SER A 56 -7.18 2.89 -3.60
CA SER A 56 -6.70 4.28 -3.63
C SER A 56 -5.94 4.69 -2.36
N THR A 57 -6.09 3.92 -1.28
CA THR A 57 -5.66 4.35 0.05
C THR A 57 -5.34 3.17 0.97
N PHE A 58 -4.29 3.32 1.76
CA PHE A 58 -3.79 2.30 2.68
C PHE A 58 -3.53 2.87 4.08
N TYR A 59 -3.68 2.00 5.07
CA TYR A 59 -3.16 2.23 6.42
C TYR A 59 -1.76 1.62 6.54
N ILE A 60 -0.82 2.41 7.02
CA ILE A 60 0.50 1.95 7.45
C ILE A 60 0.44 1.68 8.95
N ASN A 61 0.74 0.44 9.33
CA ASN A 61 0.93 0.07 10.72
C ASN A 61 2.42 -0.07 11.07
N LYS A 62 2.97 0.97 11.69
CA LYS A 62 4.36 1.00 12.19
C LYS A 62 4.66 0.00 13.32
N TYR A 63 3.65 -0.71 13.84
CA TYR A 63 3.80 -1.64 14.97
C TYR A 63 3.64 -3.12 14.57
N ILE A 64 3.13 -3.42 13.38
CA ILE A 64 2.95 -4.81 12.93
C ILE A 64 4.28 -5.41 12.49
N ASP A 65 5.17 -4.59 11.93
CA ASP A 65 6.51 -5.03 11.56
C ASP A 65 7.45 -4.98 12.76
N HIS A 66 7.30 -5.97 13.64
CA HIS A 66 8.24 -6.24 14.73
C HIS A 66 9.58 -6.81 14.22
N HIS A 67 9.68 -7.18 12.94
CA HIS A 67 10.91 -7.64 12.28
C HIS A 67 11.74 -6.48 11.69
N ALA A 68 11.15 -5.32 11.43
CA ALA A 68 11.88 -4.09 11.08
C ALA A 68 12.72 -3.53 12.26
N PHE A 69 12.52 -4.05 13.47
CA PHE A 69 13.29 -3.69 14.67
C PHE A 69 14.56 -4.54 14.81
N GLY A 70 15.32 -4.68 13.71
CA GLY A 70 16.57 -5.45 13.63
C GLY A 70 17.75 -4.68 13.05
N LEU A 71 17.60 -3.37 12.81
CA LEU A 71 18.71 -2.49 12.43
C LEU A 71 19.05 -1.60 13.63
N SER A 72 19.83 -2.17 14.56
CA SER A 72 20.59 -1.44 15.59
C SER A 72 22.05 -1.37 15.20
#